data_AF-A0A3N1CYR0-F1
#
_entry.id   AF-A0A3N1CYR0-F1
#
_cell.length_a   1.000
_cell.length_b   1.000
_cell.length_c   1.000
_cell.angle_alpha   90.00
_cell.angle_beta   90.00
_cell.angle_gamma   90.00
#
_symmetry.space_group_name_H-M   'P 1'
#
loop_
_entity.id
_entity.type
_entity.pdbx_description
1 polymer ?
#
loop_
_entity_poly.entity_id
_entity_poly.type
_entity_poly.pdbx_seq_one_letter_code
_entity_poly.pdbx_strand_id
1 'polypeptide(L)'
;MSARFLSDEQLERLRSFPDIGREELTKYFTLTPREHGFLDAPGRGPEARLGLAVQLCTLPWLGYIPDDLLEIPQAALLRLANQRLLRDTLAWTQEW
;
A
#
# COMPACT_ATOMS: atom_id res chain seq x y z
N MET A 1 15.56 -31.36 -4.48
CA MET A 1 15.43 -30.16 -3.61
C MET A 1 14.29 -30.40 -2.65
N SER A 2 14.58 -30.54 -1.36
CA SER A 2 13.57 -30.67 -0.30
C SER A 2 13.10 -29.26 0.08
N ALA A 3 11.86 -28.92 -0.29
CA ALA A 3 11.21 -27.73 0.25
C ALA A 3 11.05 -27.94 1.76
N ARG A 4 11.85 -27.23 2.56
CA ARG A 4 11.68 -27.22 4.01
C ARG A 4 10.40 -26.43 4.29
N PHE A 5 9.35 -27.12 4.71
CA PHE A 5 8.11 -26.47 5.12
C PHE A 5 8.41 -25.55 6.31
N LEU A 6 8.03 -24.28 6.18
CA LEU A 6 8.11 -23.30 7.26
C LEU A 6 7.15 -23.73 8.38
N SER A 7 7.53 -23.53 9.64
CA SER A 7 6.59 -23.68 10.75
C SER A 7 5.53 -22.58 10.71
N ASP A 8 4.39 -22.80 11.36
CA ASP A 8 3.30 -21.82 11.41
C ASP A 8 3.76 -20.45 11.94
N GLU A 9 4.65 -20.43 12.94
CA GLU A 9 5.23 -19.18 13.49
C GLU A 9 6.18 -18.46 12.51
N GLN A 10 6.89 -19.21 11.66
CA GLN A 10 7.68 -18.60 10.60
C GLN A 10 6.80 -18.07 9.48
N LEU A 11 5.69 -18.75 9.20
CA LEU A 11 4.68 -18.29 8.26
C LEU A 11 4.02 -17.00 8.77
N GLU A 12 3.72 -16.93 10.07
CA GLU A 12 3.07 -15.77 10.69
C GLU A 12 3.96 -14.54 10.70
N ARG A 13 5.26 -14.71 10.99
CA ARG A 13 6.26 -13.63 10.84
C ARG A 13 6.43 -13.16 9.40
N LEU A 14 6.23 -14.06 8.42
CA LEU A 14 6.17 -13.73 7.00
C LEU A 14 4.77 -13.22 6.58
N ARG A 15 3.86 -12.92 7.51
CA ARG A 15 2.56 -12.32 7.23
C ARG A 15 2.37 -10.96 7.88
N SER A 16 3.26 -10.56 8.79
CA SER A 16 3.25 -9.24 9.43
C SER A 16 4.03 -8.20 8.64
N PHE A 17 3.79 -6.91 8.94
CA PHE A 17 4.60 -5.82 8.44
C PHE A 17 5.89 -5.63 9.26
N PRO A 18 7.07 -5.52 8.61
CA PRO A 18 8.30 -5.14 9.29
C PRO A 18 8.36 -3.62 9.53
N ASP A 19 9.32 -3.19 10.35
CA ASP A 19 9.70 -1.78 10.43
C ASP A 19 10.13 -1.27 9.06
N ILE A 20 9.72 -0.05 8.71
CA ILE A 20 9.98 0.54 7.40
C ILE A 20 10.90 1.75 7.47
N GLY A 21 11.94 1.76 6.64
CA GLY A 21 12.85 2.89 6.47
C GLY A 21 12.35 3.95 5.49
N ARG A 22 12.99 5.12 5.50
CA ARG A 22 12.66 6.25 4.59
C ARG A 22 12.89 5.92 3.12
N GLU A 23 13.93 5.14 2.81
CA GLU A 23 14.25 4.71 1.45
C GLU A 23 13.17 3.77 0.91
N GLU A 24 12.72 2.81 1.73
CA GLU A 24 11.65 1.88 1.38
C GLU A 24 10.32 2.61 1.20
N LEU A 25 9.99 3.59 2.06
CA LEU A 25 8.83 4.45 1.88
C LEU A 25 8.85 5.19 0.54
N THR A 26 10.02 5.69 0.14
CA THR A 26 10.18 6.40 -1.12
C THR A 26 10.07 5.44 -2.30
N LYS A 27 10.64 4.25 -2.20
CA LYS A 27 10.70 3.26 -3.27
C LYS A 27 9.37 2.55 -3.52
N TYR A 28 8.70 2.11 -2.45
CA TYR A 28 7.53 1.23 -2.55
C TYR A 28 6.20 1.95 -2.30
N PHE A 29 6.20 3.01 -1.48
CA PHE A 29 4.98 3.74 -1.10
C PHE A 29 4.84 5.08 -1.84
N THR A 30 5.22 5.09 -3.12
CA THR A 30 5.05 6.22 -4.03
C THR A 30 4.21 5.79 -5.22
N LEU A 31 3.01 6.35 -5.34
CA LEU A 31 2.07 6.00 -6.41
C LEU A 31 2.47 6.73 -7.70
N THR A 32 2.59 5.95 -8.77
CA THR A 32 2.76 6.42 -10.13
C THR A 32 1.44 6.93 -10.71
N PRO A 33 1.46 7.74 -11.79
CA PRO A 33 0.24 8.17 -12.48
C PRO A 33 -0.65 7.00 -12.93
N ARG A 34 -0.05 5.88 -13.34
CA ARG A 34 -0.78 4.68 -13.74
C ARG A 34 -1.53 4.03 -12.57
N GLU A 35 -0.89 3.92 -11.42
CA GLU A 35 -1.51 3.36 -10.21
C GLU A 35 -2.64 4.26 -9.72
N HIS A 36 -2.46 5.59 -9.76
CA HIS A 36 -3.54 6.52 -9.50
C HIS A 36 -4.74 6.30 -10.44
N GLY A 37 -4.52 6.18 -11.75
CA GLY A 37 -5.60 5.86 -12.69
C GLY A 37 -6.32 4.54 -12.39
N PHE A 38 -5.59 3.49 -11.98
CA PHE A 38 -6.20 2.24 -11.54
C PHE A 38 -7.04 2.41 -10.27
N LEU A 39 -6.57 3.21 -9.33
CA LEU A 39 -7.20 3.42 -8.04
C LEU A 39 -8.45 4.31 -8.13
N ASP A 40 -8.42 5.29 -9.03
CA ASP A 40 -9.49 6.29 -9.19
C ASP A 40 -10.60 5.80 -10.12
N ALA A 41 -10.47 4.58 -10.67
CA ALA A 41 -11.52 3.91 -11.43
C ALA A 41 -12.88 3.96 -10.70
N PRO A 42 -13.98 4.16 -11.45
CA PRO A 42 -15.32 4.29 -10.87
C PRO A 42 -15.76 3.00 -10.16
N GLY A 43 -16.73 3.14 -9.25
CA GLY A 43 -17.31 2.02 -8.50
C GLY A 43 -16.60 1.68 -7.18
N ARG A 44 -15.68 2.52 -6.70
CA ARG A 44 -14.99 2.36 -5.41
C ARG A 44 -15.08 3.64 -4.57
N GLY A 45 -15.48 3.50 -3.32
CA GLY A 45 -15.48 4.61 -2.35
C GLY A 45 -14.06 4.96 -1.87
N PRO A 46 -13.87 6.15 -1.24
CA PRO A 46 -12.56 6.62 -0.78
C PRO A 46 -11.81 5.62 0.12
N GLU A 47 -12.53 4.96 1.04
CA GLU A 47 -11.95 3.97 1.95
C GLU A 47 -11.41 2.74 1.21
N ALA A 48 -12.20 2.22 0.25
CA ALA A 48 -11.79 1.08 -0.57
C ALA A 48 -10.55 1.42 -1.41
N ARG A 49 -10.43 2.68 -1.88
CA ARG A 49 -9.24 3.15 -2.61
C ARG A 49 -8.01 3.15 -1.71
N LEU A 50 -8.09 3.65 -0.48
CA LEU A 50 -6.93 3.67 0.42
C LEU A 50 -6.45 2.25 0.73
N GLY A 51 -7.37 1.33 1.06
CA GLY A 51 -7.03 -0.08 1.27
C GLY A 51 -6.37 -0.73 0.04
N LEU A 52 -6.84 -0.41 -1.17
CA LEU A 52 -6.22 -0.89 -2.41
C LEU A 52 -4.81 -0.30 -2.66
N ALA A 53 -4.58 0.97 -2.30
CA ALA A 53 -3.24 1.55 -2.40
C ALA A 53 -2.26 0.85 -1.46
N VAL A 54 -2.71 0.54 -0.24
CA VAL A 54 -1.91 -0.24 0.71
C VAL A 54 -1.52 -1.59 0.11
N GLN A 55 -2.47 -2.33 -0.45
CA GLN A 55 -2.18 -3.63 -1.07
C GLN A 55 -1.23 -3.52 -2.27
N LEU A 56 -1.46 -2.55 -3.16
CA LEU A 56 -0.61 -2.31 -4.34
C LEU A 56 0.84 -1.99 -3.99
N CYS A 57 1.07 -1.20 -2.94
CA CYS A 57 2.42 -0.85 -2.49
C CYS A 57 3.07 -1.95 -1.65
N THR A 58 2.27 -2.74 -0.93
CA THR A 58 2.79 -3.81 -0.08
C THR A 58 3.30 -5.00 -0.88
N LEU A 59 2.58 -5.38 -1.94
CA LEU A 59 2.97 -6.52 -2.78
C LEU A 59 4.40 -6.44 -3.33
N PRO A 60 4.87 -5.33 -3.94
CA PRO A 60 6.26 -5.21 -4.40
C PRO A 60 7.28 -5.02 -3.27
N TRP A 61 6.86 -4.60 -2.06
CA TRP A 61 7.75 -4.45 -0.91
C TRP A 61 8.02 -5.80 -0.22
N LEU A 62 6.96 -6.55 0.11
CA LEU A 62 7.04 -7.79 0.88
C LEU A 62 7.03 -9.05 0.01
N GLY A 63 6.53 -8.96 -1.23
CA GLY A 63 6.30 -10.11 -2.12
C GLY A 63 4.97 -10.83 -1.86
N TYR A 64 4.20 -10.38 -0.88
CA TYR A 64 2.86 -10.89 -0.52
C TYR A 64 2.01 -9.75 0.07
N ILE A 65 0.74 -10.04 0.36
CA ILE A 65 -0.18 -9.12 1.03
C ILE A 65 -0.52 -9.71 2.40
N PRO A 66 -0.19 -9.03 3.53
CA PRO A 66 -0.61 -9.40 4.87
C PRO A 66 -2.12 -9.60 5.00
N ASP A 67 -2.53 -10.53 5.86
CA ASP A 67 -3.94 -10.80 6.17
C ASP A 67 -4.58 -9.62 6.93
N ASP A 68 -3.83 -9.01 7.85
CA ASP A 68 -4.24 -7.78 8.54
C ASP A 68 -3.52 -6.56 7.96
N LEU A 69 -4.24 -5.81 7.12
CA LEU A 69 -3.75 -4.58 6.52
C LEU A 69 -3.75 -3.38 7.48
N LEU A 70 -4.42 -3.49 8.63
CA LEU A 70 -4.46 -2.41 9.62
C LEU A 70 -3.14 -2.27 10.38
N GLU A 71 -2.35 -3.35 10.42
CA GLU A 71 -1.00 -3.39 11.00
C GLU A 71 0.07 -2.72 10.12
N ILE A 72 -0.31 -2.08 9.01
CA ILE A 72 0.63 -1.34 8.15
C ILE A 72 1.34 -0.24 8.95
N PRO A 73 2.66 -0.03 8.75
CA PRO A 73 3.37 1.03 9.44
C PRO A 73 2.73 2.39 9.18
N GLN A 74 2.47 3.15 10.25
CA GLN A 74 1.76 4.43 10.18
C GLN A 74 2.38 5.42 9.18
N ALA A 75 3.71 5.44 9.05
CA ALA A 75 4.42 6.28 8.10
C ALA A 75 4.06 5.96 6.63
N ALA A 76 3.84 4.68 6.31
CA ALA A 76 3.41 4.24 4.99
C ALA A 76 1.95 4.64 4.72
N LEU A 77 1.07 4.43 5.70
CA LEU A 77 -0.33 4.82 5.60
C LEU A 77 -0.50 6.33 5.38
N LEU A 78 0.17 7.15 6.22
CA LEU A 78 0.14 8.62 6.10
C LEU A 78 0.67 9.09 4.76
N ARG A 79 1.75 8.48 4.27
CA ARG A 79 2.32 8.81 2.96
C ARG A 79 1.33 8.56 1.82
N LEU A 80 0.58 7.45 1.85
CA LEU A 80 -0.43 7.14 0.83
C LEU A 80 -1.66 8.07 0.95
N ALA A 81 -2.14 8.32 2.17
CA ALA A 81 -3.24 9.24 2.42
C ALA A 81 -2.92 10.66 1.91
N ASN A 82 -1.71 11.16 2.19
CA ASN A 82 -1.27 12.48 1.72
C ASN A 82 -1.19 12.57 0.19
N GLN A 83 -0.66 11.55 -0.49
CA GLN A 83 -0.62 11.52 -1.97
C GLN A 83 -2.02 11.59 -2.58
N ARG A 84 -3.01 10.94 -1.96
CA ARG A 84 -4.39 10.98 -2.42
C ARG A 84 -5.06 12.32 -2.15
N LEU A 85 -4.91 12.86 -0.95
CA LEU A 85 -5.46 14.16 -0.60
C LEU A 85 -4.95 15.27 -1.55
N LEU A 86 -3.65 15.26 -1.87
CA LEU A 86 -3.06 16.19 -2.82
C LEU A 86 -3.66 16.04 -4.23
N ARG A 87 -3.90 14.80 -4.67
CA ARG A 87 -4.53 14.55 -5.98
C ARG A 87 -5.97 15.03 -6.02
N ASP A 88 -6.76 14.75 -4.97
CA ASP A 88 -8.16 15.18 -4.89
C ASP A 88 -8.25 16.72 -4.90
N THR A 89 -7.32 17.39 -4.20
CA THR A 89 -7.22 18.86 -4.21
C THR A 89 -6.88 19.40 -5.60
N LEU A 90 -5.92 18.78 -6.30
CA LEU A 90 -5.54 19.17 -7.66
C LEU A 90 -6.67 18.93 -8.68
N ALA A 91 -7.42 17.84 -8.54
CA ALA A 91 -8.58 17.57 -9.38
C ALA A 91 -9.62 18.70 -9.25
N TRP A 92 -9.91 19.13 -8.01
CA TRP A 92 -10.84 20.23 -7.74
C TRP A 92 -10.40 21.57 -8.36
N THR A 93 -9.09 21.81 -8.49
CA THR A 93 -8.57 23.05 -9.12
C THR A 93 -8.64 23.08 -10.64
N GLN A 94 -8.85 21.94 -11.32
CA GLN A 94 -8.92 21.88 -12.79
C GLN A 94 -10.36 21.96 -13.32
N GLU A 95 -11.35 21.99 -12.43
CA GLU A 95 -12.79 22.03 -12.77
C GLU A 95 -13.36 23.46 -12.83
N TRP A 96 -12.52 24.51 -12.79
CA TRP A 96 -12.90 25.92 -12.87
C TRP A 96 -12.14 26.67 -13.98
#